data_AF-A0A0Q7T036-F1
#
_entry.id   AF-A0A0Q7T036-F1
#
_cell.length_a   1.000
_cell.length_b   1.000
_cell.length_c   1.000
_cell.angle_alpha   90.00
_cell.angle_beta   90.00
_cell.angle_gamma   90.00
#
_symmetry.space_group_name_H-M   'P 1'
#
loop_
_entity.id
_entity.type
_entity.pdbx_description
1 polymer ?
#
loop_
_entity_poly.entity_id
_entity_poly.type
_entity_poly.pdbx_seq_one_letter_code
_entity_poly.pdbx_strand_id
1 'polypeptide(L)' 'MLEMLRQAVAGAKRNGRPVGICGEAPASYPEAAGLLAEAGIDSISVNPGRFPKTVAAVARAEAAKAS' A
#
# COMPACT_ATOMS: atom_id res chain seq x y z
N MET A 1 3.68 12.57 -6.19
CA MET A 1 2.76 11.43 -6.40
C MET A 1 2.54 10.63 -5.12
N LEU A 2 3.58 10.10 -4.47
CA LEU A 2 3.45 9.31 -3.24
C LEU A 2 2.71 10.04 -2.10
N GLU A 3 2.95 11.34 -1.92
CA GLU A 3 2.23 12.12 -0.91
C GLU A 3 0.71 12.17 -1.15
N MET A 4 0.27 12.22 -2.41
CA MET A 4 -1.17 12.20 -2.73
C MET A 4 -1.81 10.87 -2.33
N LEU A 5 -1.10 9.75 -2.53
CA LEU A 5 -1.56 8.44 -2.09
C LEU A 5 -1.66 8.37 -0.57
N ARG A 6 -0.66 8.90 0.14
CA ARG A 6 -0.66 8.99 1.61
C ARG A 6 -1.84 9.80 2.12
N GLN A 7 -2.09 10.97 1.51
CA GLN A 7 -3.21 11.84 1.86
C GLN A 7 -4.57 11.18 1.61
N ALA A 8 -4.71 10.43 0.51
CA ALA A 8 -5.94 9.67 0.22
C ALA A 8 -6.21 8.61 1.30
N VAL A 9 -5.20 7.84 1.69
CA VAL A 9 -5.32 6.84 2.77
C VAL A 9 -5.65 7.50 4.10
N ALA A 10 -4.93 8.56 4.47
CA ALA A 10 -5.17 9.30 5.70
C ALA A 10 -6.58 9.94 5.74
N GLY A 11 -7.08 10.42 4.58
CA GLY A 11 -8.44 10.91 4.44
C GLY A 11 -9.48 9.83 4.70
N ALA A 12 -9.33 8.66 4.09
CA ALA A 12 -10.24 7.53 4.28
C ALA A 12 -10.28 7.06 5.75
N LYS A 13 -9.11 6.89 6.38
CA LYS A 13 -9.00 6.49 7.79
C LYS A 13 -9.65 7.49 8.74
N ARG A 14 -9.43 8.79 8.53
CA ARG A 14 -10.09 9.85 9.33
C ARG A 14 -11.62 9.79 9.26
N ASN A 15 -12.17 9.22 8.19
CA ASN A 15 -13.62 9.09 7.99
C ASN A 15 -14.13 7.68 8.27
N GLY A 16 -13.29 6.76 8.79
CA GLY A 16 -13.67 5.37 9.02
C GLY A 16 -14.10 4.62 7.75
N ARG A 17 -13.59 5.03 6.59
CA ARG A 17 -13.93 4.43 5.30
C ARG A 17 -12.81 3.48 4.83
N PRO A 18 -13.15 2.31 4.26
CA PRO A 18 -12.15 1.44 3.65
C PRO A 18 -11.54 2.10 2.42
N VAL A 19 -10.25 1.86 2.20
CA VAL A 19 -9.50 2.37 1.04
C VAL A 19 -8.62 1.28 0.43
N GLY A 20 -8.65 1.20 -0.89
CA GLY A 20 -7.82 0.27 -1.65
C GLY A 20 -7.28 0.91 -2.92
N ILE A 21 -6.26 0.28 -3.50
CA ILE A 21 -5.64 0.70 -4.77
C ILE A 21 -5.63 -0.47 -5.76
N CYS A 22 -5.84 -0.15 -7.04
CA CYS A 22 -5.68 -1.08 -8.15
C CYS A 22 -4.69 -0.52 -9.18
N GLY A 23 -4.20 -1.38 -10.06
CA GLY A 23 -3.28 -1.03 -11.15
C GLY A 23 -1.84 -1.47 -10.90
N GLU A 24 -0.96 -1.08 -11.82
CA GLU A 24 0.42 -1.58 -11.81
C GLU A 24 1.35 -0.80 -10.87
N ALA A 25 0.93 0.35 -10.36
CA ALA A 25 1.73 1.19 -9.47
C ALA A 25 2.25 0.44 -8.22
N PRO A 26 1.43 -0.28 -7.41
CA PRO A 26 1.92 -1.06 -6.27
C PRO A 26 2.81 -2.26 -6.67
N ALA A 27 2.79 -2.66 -7.95
CA ALA A 27 3.63 -3.73 -8.46
C ALA A 27 4.93 -3.25 -9.12
N SER A 28 4.95 -2.00 -9.60
CA SER A 28 6.05 -1.39 -10.34
C SER A 28 6.93 -0.50 -9.46
N TYR A 29 6.35 0.01 -8.36
CA TYR A 29 7.01 0.87 -7.38
C TYR A 29 6.90 0.22 -5.99
N PRO A 30 7.87 -0.64 -5.59
CA PRO A 30 7.86 -1.30 -4.29
C PRO A 30 7.77 -0.32 -3.13
N GLU A 31 8.36 0.88 -3.28
CA GLU A 31 8.27 1.96 -2.31
C GLU A 31 6.83 2.46 -2.11
N ALA A 32 5.99 2.41 -3.15
CA ALA A 32 4.59 2.79 -3.05
C ALA A 32 3.79 1.75 -2.25
N ALA A 33 4.05 0.45 -2.46
CA ALA A 33 3.40 -0.62 -1.70
C ALA A 33 3.76 -0.55 -0.20
N GLY A 34 5.04 -0.34 0.11
CA GLY A 34 5.50 -0.18 1.49
C GLY A 34 4.90 1.06 2.17
N LEU A 35 4.95 2.22 1.50
CA LEU A 35 4.37 3.46 2.02
C LEU A 35 2.86 3.35 2.25
N LEU A 36 2.14 2.69 1.34
CA LEU A 36 0.70 2.45 1.48
C LEU A 36 0.39 1.52 2.67
N ALA A 37 1.20 0.48 2.88
CA ALA A 37 1.10 -0.40 4.05
C ALA A 37 1.38 0.37 5.35
N GLU A 38 2.43 1.20 5.38
CA GLU A 38 2.73 2.08 6.51
C GLU A 38 1.61 3.09 6.79
N ALA A 39 1.01 3.65 5.73
CA ALA A 39 -0.15 4.54 5.82
C ALA A 39 -1.44 3.81 6.28
N GLY A 40 -1.43 2.48 6.27
CA GLY A 40 -2.51 1.63 6.75
C GLY A 40 -3.59 1.35 5.71
N ILE A 41 -3.26 1.28 4.41
CA ILE A 41 -4.23 0.91 3.37
C ILE A 41 -4.93 -0.42 3.70
N ASP A 42 -6.21 -0.57 3.34
CA ASP A 42 -6.98 -1.78 3.67
C ASP A 42 -6.80 -2.89 2.63
N SER A 43 -6.55 -2.53 1.37
CA SER A 43 -6.43 -3.51 0.29
C SER A 43 -5.55 -3.04 -0.87
N ILE A 44 -4.84 -3.97 -1.49
CA ILE A 44 -4.06 -3.75 -2.71
C ILE A 44 -4.45 -4.84 -3.72
N SER A 45 -4.92 -4.41 -4.90
CA SER A 45 -5.25 -5.32 -6.01
C SER A 45 -4.16 -5.29 -7.07
N VAL A 46 -3.59 -6.46 -7.37
CA VAL A 46 -2.53 -6.64 -8.36
C VAL A 46 -2.78 -7.88 -9.22
N ASN A 47 -2.18 -7.90 -10.40
CA ASN A 47 -2.19 -9.08 -11.25
C ASN A 47 -1.47 -10.26 -10.58
N PRO A 48 -1.90 -11.52 -10.84
CA PRO A 48 -1.32 -12.71 -10.20
C PRO A 48 0.22 -12.81 -10.35
N GLY A 49 0.76 -12.45 -11.52
CA GLY A 49 2.20 -12.48 -11.76
C GLY A 49 3.02 -11.46 -10.95
N ARG A 50 2.36 -10.49 -10.31
CA ARG A 50 3.00 -9.47 -9.45
C ARG A 50 2.74 -9.69 -7.97
N PHE A 51 1.73 -10.49 -7.63
CA PHE A 51 1.33 -10.78 -6.26
C PHE A 51 2.50 -11.17 -5.33
N PRO A 52 3.41 -12.09 -5.69
CA PRO A 52 4.50 -12.47 -4.78
C PRO A 52 5.43 -11.30 -4.41
N LYS A 53 5.73 -10.42 -5.38
CA LYS A 53 6.58 -9.24 -5.15
C LYS A 53 5.88 -8.20 -4.28
N THR A 54 4.60 -7.95 -4.53
CA THR A 54 3.81 -7.01 -3.73
C THR A 54 3.69 -7.47 -2.29
N VAL A 55 3.39 -8.75 -2.05
CA VAL A 55 3.31 -9.32 -0.69
C VAL A 55 4.64 -9.19 0.05
N ALA A 56 5.76 -9.51 -0.60
CA ALA A 56 7.07 -9.37 0.03
C ALA A 56 7.41 -7.91 0.40
N ALA A 57 7.04 -6.95 -0.43
CA ALA A 57 7.24 -5.53 -0.15
C ALA A 57 6.39 -5.05 1.04
N VAL A 58 5.11 -5.44 1.09
CA VAL A 58 4.20 -5.13 2.21
C VAL A 58 4.71 -5.75 3.51
N ALA A 59 5.04 -7.05 3.50
CA ALA A 59 5.53 -7.74 4.69
C ALA A 59 6.82 -7.11 5.25
N ARG A 60 7.73 -6.66 4.37
CA ARG A 60 8.95 -5.96 4.79
C ARG A 60 8.64 -4.61 5.43
N ALA A 61 7.71 -3.85 4.87
CA ALA A 61 7.30 -2.56 5.42
C ALA A 61 6.60 -2.72 6.79
N GLU A 62 5.74 -3.72 6.93
CA GLU A 62 5.08 -4.04 8.21
C GLU A 62 6.09 -4.46 9.28
N ALA A 63 7.08 -5.30 8.91
CA ALA A 63 8.16 -5.70 9.82
C ALA A 63 9.04 -4.52 10.26
N ALA A 64 9.36 -3.61 9.35
CA ALA A 64 10.16 -2.42 9.67
C ALA A 64 9.45 -1.46 10.63
N LYS A 65 8.11 -1.45 10.63
CA LYS A 65 7.29 -0.62 11.53
C LYS A 65 7.16 -1.18 12.95
N ALA A 66 7.46 -2.47 13.12
CA ALA A 66 7.33 -3.19 14.39
C ALA A 66 8.63 -3.19 15.24
N SER A 67 9.70 -2.57 14.75
CA SER A 67 10.96 -2.31 15.49
C SER A 67 11.05 -0.84 15.89
#